data_AF-A0A4Q0LL97-F1
#
_entry.id   AF-A0A4Q0LL97-F1
#
_cell.length_a   1.000
_cell.length_b   1.000
_cell.length_c   1.000
_cell.angle_alpha   90.00
_cell.angle_beta   90.00
_cell.angle_gamma   90.00
#
_symmetry.space_group_name_H-M   'P 1'
#
loop_
_entity.id
_entity.type
_entity.pdbx_description
1 polymer ?
#
loop_
_entity_poly.entity_id
_entity_poly.type
_entity_poly.pdbx_seq_one_letter_code
_entity_poly.pdbx_strand_id
1 'polypeptide(L)'
;MGSGYKGYINTNGAKERLKPKDLMHELENSNAKYNKSDIVMITKNYAGKLMWLEKGNLKSGLLHIKTRHGKDFGSNTNIPLLAKKILQLKPIKHISRKEGKQLADVFIYNHNGMIYLIAYGDNGYIVSF
;
A
#
# COMPACT_ATOMS: atom_id res chain seq x y z
N MET A 1 15.36 14.67 19.15
CA MET A 1 14.04 15.07 19.70
C MET A 1 12.99 14.13 19.12
N GLY A 2 12.55 13.15 19.92
CA GLY A 2 11.62 12.10 19.49
C GLY A 2 10.20 12.62 19.39
N SER A 3 9.63 12.62 18.18
CA SER A 3 8.24 13.00 17.97
C SER A 3 7.34 11.78 18.24
N GLY A 4 6.75 11.75 19.43
CA GLY A 4 5.81 10.73 19.88
C GLY A 4 4.61 10.58 18.95
N TYR A 5 4.27 9.33 18.66
CA TYR A 5 3.10 8.94 17.88
C TYR A 5 1.86 8.96 18.79
N LYS A 6 1.11 10.07 18.78
CA LYS A 6 -0.21 10.16 19.41
C LYS A 6 -1.29 9.93 18.36
N GLY A 7 -2.11 8.90 18.58
CA GLY A 7 -3.16 8.46 17.66
C GLY A 7 -4.23 9.51 17.46
N TYR A 8 -4.51 9.83 16.20
CA TYR A 8 -5.71 10.53 15.77
C TYR A 8 -6.24 9.83 14.52
N ILE A 9 -7.23 8.97 14.72
CA ILE A 9 -7.84 8.13 13.68
C ILE A 9 -9.01 8.82 12.95
N ASN A 10 -9.27 10.12 13.18
CA ASN A 10 -10.41 10.79 12.55
C ASN A 10 -10.27 12.31 12.34
N THR A 11 -9.06 12.82 12.06
CA THR A 11 -8.85 14.24 11.69
C THR A 11 -8.49 14.37 10.21
N ASN A 12 -8.74 15.54 9.60
CA ASN A 12 -8.30 15.84 8.23
C ASN A 12 -6.80 15.55 8.02
N GLY A 13 -5.97 15.69 9.05
CA GLY A 13 -4.56 15.29 9.04
C GLY A 13 -4.31 13.79 8.86
N ALA A 14 -5.19 12.89 9.31
CA ALA A 14 -5.07 11.44 9.06
C ALA A 14 -5.39 11.10 7.60
N LYS A 15 -6.36 11.80 6.99
CA LYS A 15 -6.67 11.69 5.55
C LYS A 15 -5.54 12.25 4.70
N GLU A 16 -4.96 13.40 5.06
CA GLU A 16 -3.79 13.98 4.37
C GLU A 16 -2.54 13.09 4.51
N ARG A 17 -2.38 12.39 5.64
CA ARG A 17 -1.28 11.42 5.83
C ARG A 17 -1.36 10.22 4.89
N LEU A 18 -2.56 9.76 4.53
CA LEU A 18 -2.72 8.64 3.60
C LEU A 18 -2.93 9.10 2.16
N LYS A 19 -3.44 10.32 1.94
CA LYS A 19 -3.68 10.94 0.64
C LYS A 19 -3.07 12.34 0.55
N PRO A 20 -1.74 12.47 0.46
CA PRO A 20 -1.12 13.76 0.25
C PRO A 20 -1.59 14.36 -1.08
N LYS A 21 -1.96 15.64 -1.08
CA LYS A 21 -2.50 16.33 -2.28
C LYS A 21 -1.50 16.30 -3.44
N ASP A 22 -0.20 16.47 -3.15
CA ASP A 22 0.86 16.47 -4.16
C ASP A 22 0.96 15.12 -4.88
N LEU A 23 0.92 14.02 -4.12
CA LEU A 23 0.94 12.67 -4.69
C LEU A 23 -0.34 12.37 -5.47
N MET A 24 -1.47 12.89 -5.00
CA MET A 24 -2.76 12.74 -5.69
C MET A 24 -2.74 13.44 -7.04
N HIS A 25 -2.14 14.64 -7.10
CA HIS A 25 -1.94 15.38 -8.34
C HIS A 25 -0.93 14.66 -9.25
N GLU A 26 0.11 14.05 -8.70
CA GLU A 26 1.04 13.19 -9.46
C GLU A 26 0.35 11.97 -10.07
N LEU A 27 -0.60 11.36 -9.34
CA LEU A 27 -1.42 10.27 -9.87
C LEU A 27 -2.39 10.76 -10.96
N GLU A 28 -2.98 11.95 -10.79
CA GLU A 28 -3.83 12.60 -11.79
C GLU A 28 -3.08 12.87 -13.09
N ASN A 29 -1.82 13.27 -12.99
CA ASN A 29 -0.94 13.47 -14.14
C ASN A 29 -0.30 12.17 -14.64
N SER A 30 -0.51 11.04 -13.95
CA SER A 30 -0.09 9.74 -14.44
C SER A 30 -1.12 9.20 -15.43
N ASN A 31 -0.67 8.48 -16.47
CA ASN A 31 -1.56 7.75 -17.38
C ASN A 31 -2.20 6.50 -16.74
N ALA A 32 -2.18 6.38 -15.40
CA ALA A 32 -2.76 5.24 -14.71
C ALA A 32 -4.29 5.34 -14.68
N LYS A 33 -4.96 4.20 -14.91
CA LYS A 33 -6.40 4.08 -14.66
C LYS A 33 -6.61 3.86 -13.17
N TYR A 34 -7.25 4.81 -12.49
CA TYR A 34 -7.59 4.74 -11.07
C TYR A 34 -8.98 5.33 -10.81
N ASN A 35 -9.58 4.97 -9.68
CA ASN A 35 -10.82 5.59 -9.22
C ASN A 35 -10.58 6.49 -8.00
N LYS A 36 -10.65 7.81 -8.19
CA LYS A 36 -10.35 8.82 -7.15
C LYS A 36 -11.13 8.60 -5.85
N SER A 37 -12.40 8.17 -5.96
CA SER A 37 -13.29 7.91 -4.82
C SER A 37 -12.93 6.64 -4.05
N ASP A 38 -12.21 5.72 -4.68
CA ASP A 38 -11.85 4.43 -4.11
C ASP A 38 -10.40 4.36 -3.64
N ILE A 39 -9.54 5.30 -4.01
CA ILE A 39 -8.22 5.38 -3.39
C ILE A 39 -8.39 5.50 -1.88
N VAL A 40 -7.62 4.73 -1.11
CA VAL A 40 -7.60 4.75 0.36
C VAL A 40 -6.23 5.18 0.88
N MET A 41 -5.18 4.95 0.09
CA MET A 41 -3.81 5.37 0.41
C MET A 41 -3.00 5.58 -0.87
N ILE A 42 -2.13 6.57 -0.85
CA ILE A 42 -1.11 6.82 -1.87
C ILE A 42 0.22 7.14 -1.19
N THR A 43 1.31 6.63 -1.75
CA THR A 43 2.66 6.82 -1.24
C THR A 43 3.66 6.67 -2.38
N LYS A 44 4.93 6.97 -2.10
CA LYS A 44 6.04 6.49 -2.91
C LYS A 44 6.70 5.30 -2.23
N ASN A 45 7.20 4.36 -3.01
CA ASN A 45 8.05 3.29 -2.48
C ASN A 45 9.49 3.80 -2.25
N TYR A 46 10.36 2.94 -1.73
CA TYR A 46 11.78 3.24 -1.55
C TYR A 46 12.49 3.75 -2.82
N ALA A 47 12.07 3.28 -4.00
CA ALA A 47 12.63 3.70 -5.28
C ALA A 47 12.01 5.01 -5.84
N GLY A 48 11.13 5.67 -5.07
CA GLY A 48 10.45 6.90 -5.51
C GLY A 48 9.28 6.66 -6.46
N LYS A 49 8.92 5.41 -6.77
CA LYS A 49 7.78 5.07 -7.63
C LYS A 49 6.47 5.35 -6.90
N LEU A 50 5.52 5.96 -7.60
CA LEU A 50 4.18 6.22 -7.08
C LEU A 50 3.39 4.91 -6.91
N MET A 51 2.81 4.73 -5.74
CA MET A 51 2.06 3.54 -5.33
C MET A 51 0.73 3.95 -4.72
N TRP A 52 -0.35 3.26 -5.06
CA TRP A 52 -1.65 3.52 -4.42
C TRP A 52 -2.41 2.22 -4.12
N LEU A 53 -3.22 2.31 -3.08
CA LEU A 53 -4.17 1.28 -2.67
C LEU A 53 -5.57 1.85 -2.85
N GLU A 54 -6.44 1.06 -3.48
CA GLU A 54 -7.88 1.35 -3.58
C GLU A 54 -8.68 0.45 -2.64
N LYS A 55 -9.96 0.79 -2.40
CA LYS A 55 -10.93 -0.08 -1.74
C LYS A 55 -10.98 -1.43 -2.44
N GLY A 56 -10.97 -1.41 -3.77
CA GLY A 56 -10.95 -2.59 -4.62
C GLY A 56 -12.19 -3.47 -4.45
N ASN A 57 -12.04 -4.76 -4.71
CA ASN A 57 -13.09 -5.76 -4.66
C ASN A 57 -12.56 -7.07 -4.02
N LEU A 58 -13.30 -8.18 -4.11
CA LEU A 58 -12.90 -9.47 -3.52
C LEU A 58 -11.64 -10.09 -4.16
N LYS A 59 -11.20 -9.60 -5.33
CA LYS A 59 -10.03 -10.09 -6.08
C LYS A 59 -8.79 -9.20 -5.95
N SER A 60 -8.93 -7.90 -5.65
CA SER A 60 -7.78 -6.99 -5.48
C SER A 60 -8.12 -5.78 -4.60
N GLY A 61 -7.10 -5.16 -4.01
CA GLY A 61 -7.21 -3.95 -3.20
C GLY A 61 -7.55 -4.23 -1.74
N LEU A 62 -7.97 -3.19 -0.99
CA LEU A 62 -8.14 -3.27 0.47
C LEU A 62 -9.19 -4.31 0.88
N LEU A 63 -10.28 -4.46 0.13
CA LEU A 63 -11.33 -5.44 0.44
C LEU A 63 -10.81 -6.87 0.34
N HIS A 64 -10.06 -7.17 -0.72
CA HIS A 64 -9.38 -8.46 -0.88
C HIS A 64 -8.43 -8.75 0.29
N ILE A 65 -7.55 -7.79 0.62
CA ILE A 65 -6.59 -7.92 1.72
C ILE A 65 -7.32 -8.20 3.04
N LYS A 66 -8.35 -7.41 3.38
CA LYS A 66 -9.12 -7.62 4.62
C LYS A 66 -9.84 -8.95 4.66
N THR A 67 -10.38 -9.41 3.53
CA THR A 67 -11.22 -10.62 3.48
C THR A 67 -10.37 -11.90 3.47
N ARG A 68 -9.26 -11.89 2.73
CA ARG A 68 -8.39 -13.07 2.53
C ARG A 68 -7.23 -13.13 3.51
N HIS A 69 -6.62 -11.99 3.80
CA HIS A 69 -5.41 -11.86 4.62
C HIS A 69 -5.64 -11.09 5.92
N GLY A 70 -6.87 -10.63 6.20
CA GLY A 70 -7.16 -9.82 7.38
C GLY A 70 -6.83 -10.50 8.71
N LYS A 71 -6.89 -11.84 8.74
CA LYS A 71 -6.51 -12.65 9.92
C LYS A 71 -4.99 -12.70 10.15
N ASP A 72 -4.20 -12.45 9.13
CA ASP A 72 -2.73 -12.41 9.20
C ASP A 72 -2.26 -11.11 9.89
N PHE A 73 -3.14 -10.13 10.01
CA PHE A 73 -2.91 -8.88 10.73
C PHE A 73 -3.63 -8.90 12.09
N GLY A 74 -3.08 -8.17 13.07
CA GLY A 74 -3.79 -7.95 14.33
C GLY A 74 -5.12 -7.20 14.11
N SER A 75 -6.14 -7.49 14.91
CA SER A 75 -7.52 -6.98 14.73
C SER A 75 -7.64 -5.45 14.66
N ASN A 76 -6.68 -4.72 15.23
CA ASN A 76 -6.63 -3.25 15.24
C ASN A 76 -5.65 -2.66 14.21
N THR A 77 -5.17 -3.47 13.26
CA THR A 77 -4.15 -3.02 12.29
C THR A 77 -4.76 -2.12 11.24
N ASN A 78 -4.21 -0.90 11.11
CA ASN A 78 -4.50 -0.02 9.98
C ASN A 78 -3.67 -0.47 8.76
N ILE A 79 -4.22 -1.39 7.97
CA ILE A 79 -3.59 -1.97 6.78
C ILE A 79 -3.04 -0.89 5.82
N PRO A 80 -3.80 0.15 5.41
CA PRO A 80 -3.26 1.21 4.55
C PRO A 80 -2.04 1.93 5.14
N LEU A 81 -2.05 2.23 6.43
CA LEU A 81 -0.92 2.87 7.10
C LEU A 81 0.29 1.95 7.20
N LEU A 82 0.06 0.67 7.49
CA LEU A 82 1.12 -0.34 7.52
C LEU A 82 1.74 -0.51 6.13
N ALA A 83 0.93 -0.72 5.09
CA ALA A 83 1.41 -0.83 3.70
C ALA A 83 2.25 0.39 3.30
N LYS A 84 1.80 1.61 3.65
CA LYS A 84 2.58 2.84 3.43
C LYS A 84 3.96 2.79 4.07
N LYS A 85 4.05 2.37 5.34
CA LYS A 85 5.33 2.25 6.06
C LYS A 85 6.23 1.18 5.43
N ILE A 86 5.67 0.01 5.10
CA ILE A 86 6.43 -1.10 4.53
C ILE A 86 6.99 -0.75 3.14
N LEU A 87 6.19 -0.10 2.29
CA LEU A 87 6.62 0.29 0.93
C LEU A 87 7.78 1.29 0.92
N GLN A 88 7.96 2.08 1.99
CA GLN A 88 9.09 2.99 2.13
C GLN A 88 10.40 2.27 2.47
N LEU A 89 10.34 0.99 2.87
CA LEU A 89 11.51 0.16 3.11
C LEU A 89 12.03 -0.42 1.79
N LYS A 90 13.33 -0.72 1.75
CA LYS A 90 13.91 -1.45 0.63
C LYS A 90 13.41 -2.92 0.67
N PRO A 91 12.85 -3.46 -0.42
CA PRO A 91 12.46 -4.86 -0.47
C PRO A 91 13.70 -5.75 -0.35
N ILE A 92 13.56 -6.87 0.37
CA ILE A 92 14.61 -7.88 0.50
C ILE A 92 14.63 -8.85 -0.68
N LYS A 93 13.48 -9.01 -1.36
CA LYS A 93 13.34 -9.86 -2.54
C LYS A 93 12.21 -9.38 -3.43
N HIS A 94 12.36 -9.59 -4.72
CA HIS A 94 11.35 -9.37 -5.76
C HIS A 94 11.11 -10.70 -6.47
N ILE A 95 9.85 -11.06 -6.67
CA ILE A 95 9.42 -12.21 -7.44
C ILE A 95 8.58 -11.68 -8.60
N SER A 96 9.09 -11.85 -9.81
CA SER A 96 8.39 -11.37 -11.00
C SER A 96 7.19 -12.25 -11.33
N ARG A 97 6.14 -11.65 -11.89
CA ARG A 97 4.96 -12.38 -12.37
C ARG A 97 5.31 -13.46 -13.41
N LYS A 98 6.36 -13.21 -14.21
CA LYS A 98 6.83 -14.08 -15.30
C LYS A 98 7.49 -15.35 -14.77
N GLU A 99 8.17 -15.28 -13.63
CA GLU A 99 8.83 -16.43 -13.02
C GLU A 99 7.87 -17.32 -12.21
N GLY A 100 6.73 -16.79 -11.76
CA GLY A 100 5.88 -17.46 -10.76
C GLY A 100 4.43 -17.77 -11.14
N LYS A 101 3.96 -17.51 -12.37
CA LYS A 101 2.53 -17.56 -12.75
C LYS A 101 1.62 -16.69 -11.86
N GLN A 102 2.15 -15.60 -11.31
CA GLN A 102 1.41 -14.71 -10.42
C GLN A 102 0.69 -13.62 -11.23
N LEU A 103 -0.42 -13.10 -10.70
CA LEU A 103 -1.19 -12.05 -11.36
C LEU A 103 -0.52 -10.67 -11.28
N ALA A 104 0.45 -10.50 -10.37
CA ALA A 104 1.22 -9.28 -10.15
C ALA A 104 2.63 -9.62 -9.65
N ASP A 105 3.53 -8.64 -9.70
CA ASP A 105 4.86 -8.76 -9.11
C ASP A 105 4.75 -8.70 -7.59
N VAL A 106 5.49 -9.58 -6.90
CA VAL A 106 5.46 -9.69 -5.44
C VAL A 106 6.79 -9.24 -4.86
N PHE A 107 6.72 -8.34 -3.89
CA PHE A 107 7.86 -7.79 -3.20
C PHE A 107 7.81 -8.21 -1.73
N ILE A 108 8.91 -8.76 -1.26
CA ILE A 108 9.06 -9.22 0.11
C ILE A 108 9.84 -8.16 0.89
N TYR A 109 9.32 -7.80 2.06
CA TYR A 109 9.90 -6.81 2.96
C TYR A 109 10.12 -7.44 4.33
N ASN A 110 11.15 -6.97 5.03
CA ASN A 110 11.33 -7.24 6.46
C ASN A 110 11.06 -5.95 7.22
N HIS A 111 10.16 -6.02 8.20
CA HIS A 111 9.93 -4.94 9.14
C HIS A 111 9.82 -5.48 10.56
N ASN A 112 10.75 -5.06 11.42
CA ASN A 112 10.84 -5.49 12.81
C ASN A 112 10.88 -7.02 12.99
N GLY A 113 11.58 -7.73 12.10
CA GLY A 113 11.69 -9.19 12.14
C GLY A 113 10.50 -9.94 11.56
N MET A 114 9.44 -9.25 11.13
CA MET A 114 8.31 -9.84 10.41
C MET A 114 8.48 -9.70 8.91
N ILE A 115 8.06 -10.74 8.18
CA ILE A 115 8.07 -10.77 6.72
C ILE A 115 6.70 -10.34 6.19
N TYR A 116 6.74 -9.44 5.22
CA TYR A 116 5.57 -8.87 4.56
C TYR A 116 5.67 -9.07 3.06
N LEU A 117 4.59 -9.51 2.42
CA LEU A 117 4.53 -9.72 0.98
C LEU A 117 3.54 -8.73 0.39
N ILE A 118 4.01 -7.80 -0.44
CA ILE A 118 3.13 -6.84 -1.13
C ILE A 118 3.15 -7.15 -2.62
N ALA A 119 1.97 -7.42 -3.16
CA ALA A 119 1.77 -7.63 -4.59
C ALA A 119 1.27 -6.34 -5.24
N TYR A 120 1.98 -5.85 -6.26
CA TYR A 120 1.55 -4.66 -7.00
C TYR A 120 1.89 -4.73 -8.48
N GLY A 121 1.09 -4.02 -9.29
CA GLY A 121 1.27 -3.97 -10.74
C GLY A 121 2.38 -3.01 -11.17
N ASP A 122 2.77 -3.11 -12.45
CA ASP A 122 3.75 -2.22 -13.08
C ASP A 122 3.35 -0.75 -13.00
N ASN A 123 2.04 -0.48 -12.95
CA ASN A 123 1.50 0.86 -12.80
C ASN A 123 1.63 1.42 -11.37
N GLY A 124 1.90 0.60 -10.35
CA GLY A 124 1.95 1.02 -8.94
C GLY A 124 0.68 0.69 -8.13
N TYR A 125 -0.32 0.07 -8.75
CA TYR A 125 -1.54 -0.37 -8.06
C TYR A 125 -1.26 -1.56 -7.13
N ILE A 126 -1.61 -1.43 -5.85
CA ILE A 126 -1.46 -2.49 -4.84
C ILE A 126 -2.65 -3.45 -4.92
N VAL A 127 -2.34 -4.71 -5.26
CA VAL A 127 -3.31 -5.78 -5.48
C VAL A 127 -3.57 -6.56 -4.21
N SER A 128 -2.50 -6.94 -3.49
CA SER A 128 -2.58 -7.72 -2.25
C SER A 128 -1.44 -7.36 -1.28
N PHE A 129 -1.62 -7.70 -0.01
CA PHE A 129 -0.72 -7.44 1.11
C PHE A 129 -0.91 -8.52 2.19
#